data_AF-A0A0M3BDE7-F1
#
_entry.id   AF-A0A0M3BDE7-F1
#
_cell.length_a   1.000
_cell.length_b   1.000
_cell.length_c   1.000
_cell.angle_alpha   90.00
_cell.angle_beta   90.00
_cell.angle_gamma   90.00
#
_symmetry.space_group_name_H-M   'P 1'
#
loop_
_entity.id
_entity.type
_entity.pdbx_description
1 polymer ?
#
loop_
_entity_poly.entity_id
_entity_poly.type
_entity_poly.pdbx_seq_one_letter_code
_entity_poly.pdbx_strand_id
1 'polypeptide(L)'
;MTPDFSPAMLKFFLRARVMHEANIAFPAARASQERGAKVAIRKRAGVTNTEFELAWMGRLMAPVPRAKLWAALGINPGAFGVILMHGGQETSP
;
A
#
# COMPACT_ATOMS: atom_id res chain seq x y z
N MET A 1 14.60 -16.67 -2.65
CA MET A 1 13.99 -15.82 -1.60
C MET A 1 12.67 -15.33 -2.15
N THR A 2 11.54 -15.63 -1.50
CA THR A 2 10.21 -15.20 -1.95
C THR A 2 9.95 -13.79 -1.42
N PRO A 3 9.58 -12.81 -2.27
CA PRO A 3 9.27 -11.45 -1.81
C PRO A 3 8.05 -11.44 -0.87
N ASP A 4 8.06 -10.60 0.17
CA ASP A 4 6.96 -10.51 1.14
C ASP A 4 5.94 -9.41 0.75
N PHE A 5 4.70 -9.83 0.51
CA PHE A 5 3.54 -8.98 0.20
C PHE A 5 2.45 -9.04 1.29
N SER A 6 2.83 -9.42 2.51
CA SER A 6 1.96 -9.47 3.69
C SER A 6 1.33 -8.11 4.01
N PRO A 7 0.21 -8.09 4.77
CA PRO A 7 -0.39 -6.84 5.26
C PRO A 7 0.58 -5.97 6.07
N ALA A 8 1.50 -6.61 6.81
CA ALA A 8 2.54 -5.91 7.57
C ALA A 8 3.53 -5.20 6.64
N MET A 9 4.00 -5.88 5.59
CA MET A 9 4.91 -5.28 4.62
C MET A 9 4.24 -4.13 3.85
N LEU A 10 2.98 -4.32 3.44
CA LEU A 10 2.20 -3.27 2.77
C LEU A 10 2.11 -2.00 3.63
N LYS A 11 1.85 -2.13 4.94
CA LYS A 11 1.82 -1.01 5.88
C LYS A 11 3.14 -0.22 5.86
N PHE A 12 4.29 -0.90 5.87
CA PHE A 12 5.59 -0.23 5.88
C PHE A 12 5.82 0.56 4.60
N PHE A 13 5.59 -0.07 3.44
CA PHE A 13 5.73 0.60 2.14
C PHE A 13 4.77 1.79 1.98
N LEU A 14 3.53 1.64 2.45
CA LEU A 14 2.53 2.70 2.39
C LEU A 14 2.95 3.91 3.24
N ARG A 15 3.48 3.69 4.45
CA ARG A 15 4.02 4.75 5.31
C ARG A 15 5.23 5.42 4.70
N ALA A 16 6.16 4.64 4.16
CA ALA A 16 7.35 5.16 3.49
C ALA A 16 6.97 6.05 2.30
N ARG A 17 6.00 5.64 1.47
CA ARG A 17 5.53 6.45 0.34
C ARG A 17 4.90 7.77 0.80
N VAL A 18 4.02 7.73 1.81
CA VAL A 18 3.40 8.95 2.36
C VAL A 18 4.44 9.91 2.91
N MET A 19 5.42 9.41 3.67
CA MET A 19 6.51 10.23 4.20
C MET A 19 7.36 10.86 3.08
N HIS A 20 7.68 10.08 2.04
CA HIS A 20 8.43 10.56 0.90
C HIS A 20 7.69 11.67 0.14
N GLU A 21 6.41 11.46 -0.19
CA GLU A 21 5.58 12.47 -0.86
C GLU A 21 5.43 13.74 0.00
N ALA A 22 5.25 13.59 1.32
CA ALA A 22 5.15 14.73 2.22
C ALA A 22 6.44 15.55 2.33
N ASN A 23 7.61 14.89 2.26
CA ASN A 23 8.91 15.56 2.30
C ASN A 23 9.25 16.27 0.98
N ILE A 24 8.81 15.75 -0.17
CA ILE A 24 9.01 16.41 -1.47
C ILE A 24 8.26 17.75 -1.53
N ALA A 25 7.12 17.86 -0.87
CA ALA A 25 6.28 19.07 -0.85
C ALA A 25 6.80 20.18 0.09
N PHE A 26 8.05 20.11 0.56
CA PHE A 26 8.69 21.15 1.38
C PHE A 26 8.75 22.51 0.64
N PRO A 27 8.51 23.66 1.30
CA PRO A 27 8.43 23.88 2.76
C PRO A 27 7.03 23.80 3.37
N ALA A 28 6.03 23.25 2.68
CA ALA A 28 4.66 23.21 3.20
C ALA A 28 4.53 22.38 4.50
N ALA A 29 3.47 22.66 5.28
CA ALA A 29 3.22 21.98 6.55
C ALA A 29 3.07 20.45 6.37
N ARG A 30 4.04 19.70 6.88
CA ARG A 30 4.16 18.23 6.72
C ARG A 30 2.87 17.46 7.03
N ALA A 31 2.16 17.81 8.11
CA ALA A 31 0.93 17.13 8.49
C ALA A 31 -0.19 17.26 7.44
N SER A 32 -0.30 18.42 6.78
CA SER A 32 -1.23 18.63 5.67
C SER A 32 -0.84 17.78 4.46
N GLN A 33 0.47 17.71 4.18
CA GLN A 33 1.01 16.96 3.05
C GLN A 33 0.86 15.44 3.24
N GLU A 34 1.06 14.92 4.45
CA GLU A 34 0.81 13.51 4.76
C GLU A 34 -0.68 13.15 4.56
N ARG A 35 -1.60 14.03 4.96
CA ARG A 35 -3.04 13.84 4.69
C ARG A 35 -3.33 13.84 3.19
N GLY A 36 -2.76 14.80 2.46
CA GLY A 36 -2.87 14.89 1.00
C GLY A 36 -2.36 13.63 0.29
N ALA A 37 -1.17 13.16 0.66
CA ALA A 37 -0.54 11.95 0.13
C ALA A 37 -1.40 10.70 0.39
N LYS A 38 -1.92 10.52 1.62
CA LYS A 38 -2.85 9.42 1.93
C LYS A 38 -4.07 9.44 1.01
N VAL A 39 -4.69 10.60 0.82
CA VAL A 39 -5.85 10.77 -0.06
C VAL A 39 -5.49 10.46 -1.52
N ALA A 40 -4.35 10.95 -1.99
CA ALA A 40 -3.87 10.74 -3.35
C ALA A 40 -3.62 9.24 -3.64
N ILE A 41 -2.91 8.54 -2.75
CA ILE A 41 -2.63 7.11 -2.89
C ILE A 41 -3.93 6.30 -2.85
N ARG A 42 -4.84 6.60 -1.91
CA ARG A 42 -6.15 5.93 -1.82
C ARG A 42 -6.94 6.07 -3.13
N LYS A 43 -7.02 7.29 -3.67
CA LYS A 43 -7.71 7.55 -4.94
C LYS A 43 -7.06 6.81 -6.10
N ARG A 44 -5.72 6.83 -6.19
CA ARG A 44 -4.96 6.10 -7.22
C ARG A 44 -5.19 4.59 -7.13
N ALA A 45 -5.24 4.03 -5.93
CA ALA A 45 -5.53 2.62 -5.71
C ALA A 45 -7.00 2.25 -5.97
N GLY A 46 -7.92 3.21 -6.00
CA GLY A 46 -9.35 2.92 -6.17
C GLY A 46 -9.90 2.03 -5.06
N VAL A 47 -9.44 2.23 -3.82
CA VAL A 47 -9.92 1.54 -2.62
C VAL A 47 -10.78 2.47 -1.76
N THR A 48 -11.66 1.89 -0.97
CA THR A 48 -12.49 2.60 0.01
C THR A 48 -11.64 3.20 1.13
N ASN A 49 -12.21 4.13 1.89
CA ASN A 49 -11.54 4.67 3.06
C ASN A 49 -11.24 3.59 4.10
N THR A 50 -12.21 2.69 4.34
CA THR A 50 -12.06 1.58 5.29
C THR A 50 -10.94 0.63 4.90
N GLU A 51 -10.84 0.24 3.63
CA GLU A 51 -9.75 -0.62 3.15
C GLU A 51 -8.39 0.06 3.29
N PHE A 52 -8.31 1.36 2.99
CA PHE A 52 -7.07 2.12 3.16
C PHE A 52 -6.65 2.19 4.63
N GLU A 53 -7.57 2.48 5.55
CA GLU A 53 -7.28 2.52 6.98
C GLU A 53 -6.87 1.15 7.52
N LEU A 54 -7.52 0.07 7.06
CA LEU A 54 -7.08 -1.30 7.37
C LEU A 54 -5.65 -1.54 6.88
N ALA A 55 -5.29 -1.12 5.67
CA ALA A 55 -3.93 -1.26 5.16
C ALA A 55 -2.93 -0.41 5.97
N TRP A 56 -3.32 0.80 6.34
CA TRP A 56 -2.52 1.71 7.17
C TRP A 56 -2.22 1.15 8.57
N MET A 57 -3.15 0.36 9.11
CA MET A 57 -2.99 -0.39 10.37
C MET A 57 -2.27 -1.73 10.19
N GLY A 58 -2.07 -2.21 8.95
CA GLY A 58 -1.50 -3.53 8.66
C GLY A 58 -2.49 -4.68 8.84
N ARG A 59 -3.80 -4.40 8.70
CA ARG A 59 -4.92 -5.31 8.94
C ARG A 59 -5.75 -5.63 7.69
N LEU A 60 -5.36 -5.13 6.51
CA LEU A 60 -6.07 -5.41 5.27
C LEU A 60 -5.75 -6.83 4.78
N MET A 61 -6.65 -7.77 5.03
CA MET A 61 -6.46 -9.18 4.66
C MET A 61 -6.92 -9.50 3.24
N ALA A 62 -7.96 -8.80 2.76
CA ALA A 62 -8.56 -9.08 1.46
C ALA A 62 -7.54 -8.93 0.30
N PRO A 63 -7.42 -9.93 -0.59
CA PRO A 63 -6.36 -9.96 -1.60
C PRO A 63 -6.50 -8.88 -2.67
N VAL A 64 -7.72 -8.63 -3.17
CA VAL A 64 -7.99 -7.63 -4.23
C VAL A 64 -7.57 -6.21 -3.82
N PRO A 65 -8.03 -5.64 -2.69
CA PRO A 65 -7.62 -4.29 -2.30
C PRO A 65 -6.13 -4.22 -1.94
N ARG A 66 -5.50 -5.30 -1.45
CA ARG A 66 -4.03 -5.35 -1.29
C ARG A 66 -3.31 -5.24 -2.63
N ALA A 67 -3.75 -6.00 -3.65
CA ALA A 67 -3.16 -5.94 -4.98
C ALA A 67 -3.26 -4.52 -5.58
N LYS A 68 -4.43 -3.88 -5.44
CA LYS A 68 -4.64 -2.48 -5.86
C LYS A 68 -3.70 -1.49 -5.18
N LEU A 69 -3.48 -1.64 -3.87
CA LEU A 69 -2.57 -0.78 -3.12
C LEU A 69 -1.11 -1.01 -3.51
N TRP A 70 -0.67 -2.26 -3.67
CA TRP A 70 0.66 -2.56 -4.20
C TRP A 70 0.86 -1.95 -5.58
N ALA A 71 -0.11 -2.07 -6.48
CA ALA A 71 -0.05 -1.46 -7.81
C ALA A 71 0.05 0.07 -7.73
N ALA A 72 -0.70 0.73 -6.84
CA ALA A 72 -0.61 2.17 -6.62
C ALA A 72 0.75 2.64 -6.06
N LEU A 73 1.50 1.73 -5.43
CA LEU A 73 2.88 1.92 -4.98
C LEU A 73 3.91 1.62 -6.08
N GLY A 74 3.47 1.16 -7.25
CA GLY A 74 4.30 0.81 -8.40
C GLY A 74 4.80 -0.64 -8.39
N ILE A 75 4.21 -1.51 -7.57
CA ILE A 75 4.68 -2.88 -7.36
C ILE A 75 3.55 -3.86 -7.72
N ASN A 76 3.81 -4.80 -8.62
CA ASN A 76 2.86 -5.84 -8.98
C ASN A 76 3.32 -7.20 -8.42
N PRO A 77 2.66 -7.77 -7.39
CA PRO A 77 3.01 -9.08 -6.84
C PRO A 77 3.06 -10.20 -7.90
N GLY A 78 2.17 -10.15 -8.89
CA GLY A 78 2.13 -11.15 -9.97
C GLY A 78 3.38 -11.14 -10.85
N ALA A 79 4.07 -10.00 -10.98
CA ALA A 79 5.34 -9.91 -11.69
C ALA A 79 6.47 -10.69 -10.98
N PHE A 80 6.26 -11.07 -9.71
CA PHE A 80 7.17 -11.91 -8.93
C PHE A 80 6.67 -13.36 -8.80
N GLY A 81 5.66 -13.75 -9.59
CA GLY A 81 5.02 -15.05 -9.46
C GLY A 81 4.29 -15.20 -8.11
N VAL A 82 3.81 -14.12 -7.50
CA VAL A 82 3.08 -14.18 -6.22
C VAL A 82 1.59 -13.95 -6.43
N ILE A 83 0.78 -14.86 -5.88
CA ILE A 83 -0.68 -14.75 -5.79
C ILE A 83 -1.04 -14.34 -4.36
N LEU A 84 -1.84 -13.29 -4.21
CA LEU A 84 -2.30 -12.83 -2.89
C LEU A 84 -3.52 -13.63 -2.44
N MET A 85 -3.48 -14.10 -1.19
CA MET A 85 -4.58 -14.86 -0.55
C MET A 85 -5.24 -14.04 0.55
N HIS A 86 -6.13 -14.61 1.37
CA HIS A 86 -6.66 -13.87 2.53
C HIS A 86 -5.57 -13.79 3.62
N GLY A 87 -4.97 -12.61 3.80
CA GLY A 87 -3.90 -12.38 4.79
C GLY A 87 -2.52 -12.97 4.48
N GLY A 88 -2.42 -13.84 3.47
CA GLY A 88 -1.17 -14.48 3.05
C GLY A 88 -0.86 -14.31 1.56
N GLN A 89 0.02 -15.16 1.06
CA GLN A 89 0.39 -15.24 -0.35
C GLN A 89 0.91 -16.64 -0.68
N GLU A 90 0.86 -16.98 -1.96
CA GLU A 90 1.40 -18.22 -2.51
C GLU A 90 2.30 -17.91 -3.69
N THR A 91 3.32 -18.74 -3.91
CA THR A 91 4.10 -18.71 -5.15
C THR A 91 3.36 -19.48 -6.23
N SER A 92 3.06 -18.81 -7.33
CA SER A 92 2.65 -19.47 -8.56
C SER A 92 3.78 -20.38 -9.03
N PRO A 93 3.48 -21.62 -9.46
CA PRO A 93 4.45 -22.49 -10.11
C PRO A 93 4.95 -21.90 -11.43
#